data_AF-A0A1H3Z5C8-F1
#
_entry.id   AF-A0A1H3Z5C8-F1
#
_cell.length_a   1.000
_cell.length_b   1.000
_cell.length_c   1.000
_cell.angle_alpha   90.00
_cell.angle_beta   90.00
_cell.angle_gamma   90.00
#
_symmetry.space_group_name_H-M   'P 1'
#
loop_
_entity.id
_entity.type
_entity.pdbx_description
1 polymer ?
#
loop_
_entity_poly.entity_id
_entity_poly.type
_entity_poly.pdbx_seq_one_letter_code
_entity_poly.pdbx_strand_id
1 'polypeptide(L)' 'MSVTYIPESRVFKLDTDHTSYLIGVTEDGYVGHLYYGEKLRHAASTEAFRVENFPTPGVLPRDKQ' A
#
# COMPACT_ATOMS: atom_id res chain seq x y z
N MET A 1 2.62 16.85 -8.90
CA MET A 1 2.14 15.71 -8.07
C MET A 1 1.37 14.75 -8.97
N SER A 2 1.71 13.46 -8.95
CA SER A 2 1.05 12.42 -9.77
C SER A 2 0.67 11.23 -8.89
N VAL A 3 -0.51 10.66 -9.15
CA VAL A 3 -1.00 9.45 -8.49
C VAL A 3 -1.18 8.39 -9.55
N THR A 4 -0.53 7.25 -9.39
CA THR A 4 -0.56 6.14 -10.36
C THR A 4 -0.91 4.84 -9.64
N TYR A 5 -1.76 4.04 -10.26
CA TYR A 5 -2.02 2.67 -9.82
C TYR A 5 -1.29 1.70 -10.74
N ILE A 6 -0.59 0.73 -10.14
CA ILE A 6 0.20 -0.30 -10.83
C ILE A 6 -0.54 -1.62 -10.65
N PRO A 7 -1.32 -2.08 -11.65
CA PRO A 7 -2.23 -3.20 -11.50
C PRO A 7 -1.52 -4.52 -11.19
N GLU A 8 -0.33 -4.72 -11.74
CA GLU A 8 0.45 -5.96 -11.62
C GLU A 8 0.84 -6.22 -10.16
N SER A 9 1.15 -5.15 -9.43
CA SER A 9 1.54 -5.23 -8.02
C SER A 9 0.44 -4.77 -7.06
N ARG A 10 -0.70 -4.26 -7.54
CA ARG A 10 -1.78 -3.65 -6.72
C ARG A 10 -1.28 -2.52 -5.82
N VAL A 11 -0.38 -1.67 -6.35
CA VAL A 11 0.24 -0.57 -5.61
C VAL A 11 -0.20 0.78 -6.14
N PHE A 12 -0.60 1.66 -5.23
CA PHE A 12 -0.75 3.08 -5.46
C PHE A 12 0.58 3.79 -5.17
N LYS A 13 1.07 4.52 -6.15
CA LYS A 13 2.26 5.37 -6.04
C LYS A 13 1.86 6.84 -6.14
N LEU A 14 2.17 7.59 -5.09
CA LEU A 14 1.98 9.03 -5.03
C LEU A 14 3.36 9.67 -5.09
N ASP A 15 3.64 10.38 -6.18
CA ASP A 15 4.90 11.09 -6.37
C ASP A 15 4.69 12.60 -6.22
N THR A 16 5.55 13.20 -5.38
CA THR A 16 5.79 14.64 -5.36
C THR A 16 7.05 14.96 -6.17
N ASP A 17 7.58 16.17 -6.04
CA ASP A 17 8.82 16.55 -6.72
C ASP A 17 10.02 15.77 -6.18
N HIS A 18 10.03 15.48 -4.87
CA HIS A 18 11.19 14.89 -4.17
C HIS A 18 10.88 13.66 -3.32
N THR A 19 9.60 13.31 -3.14
CA THR A 19 9.20 12.16 -2.32
C THR A 19 8.26 11.22 -3.07
N SER A 20 8.29 9.96 -2.65
CA SER A 20 7.33 8.93 -3.06
C SER A 20 6.63 8.36 -1.84
N TYR A 21 5.33 8.17 -1.95
CA TYR A 21 4.51 7.43 -1.01
C TYR A 21 3.87 6.24 -1.71
N LEU A 22 4.12 5.04 -1.19
CA LEU A 22 3.63 3.78 -1.75
C LEU A 22 2.65 3.14 -0.78
N ILE A 23 1.48 2.79 -1.30
CA ILE A 23 0.44 2.06 -0.58
C ILE A 23 0.09 0.83 -1.41
N GLY A 24 0.10 -0.35 -0.80
CA GLY A 24 -0.29 -1.59 -1.46
C GLY A 24 -1.64 -2.09 -0.98
N VAL A 25 -2.34 -2.83 -1.84
CA VAL A 25 -3.57 -3.54 -1.50
C VAL A 25 -3.33 -5.04 -1.55
N THR A 26 -3.62 -5.73 -0.44
CA THR A 26 -3.47 -7.20 -0.35
C THR A 26 -4.56 -7.91 -1.16
N GLU A 27 -4.43 -9.22 -1.32
CA GLU A 27 -5.46 -10.01 -2.00
C GLU A 27 -6.81 -9.97 -1.30
N ASP A 28 -6.80 -9.95 0.03
CA ASP A 28 -7.98 -9.84 0.88
C ASP A 28 -8.58 -8.41 0.95
N GLY A 29 -8.01 -7.46 0.20
CA GLY A 29 -8.51 -6.08 0.13
C GLY A 29 -8.05 -5.17 1.26
N TYR A 30 -7.07 -5.58 2.07
CA TYR A 30 -6.49 -4.72 3.10
C TYR A 30 -5.49 -3.74 2.49
N VAL A 31 -5.46 -2.53 3.04
CA VAL A 31 -4.55 -1.47 2.61
C VAL A 31 -3.37 -1.41 3.58
N GLY A 32 -2.16 -1.41 3.06
CA GLY A 32 -0.94 -1.32 3.86
C GLY A 32 0.03 -0.26 3.35
N HIS A 33 0.80 0.30 4.29
CA HIS A 33 1.91 1.20 3.97
C HIS A 33 3.11 0.40 3.49
N LEU A 34 3.69 0.79 2.35
CA LEU A 34 4.92 0.18 1.82
C LEU A 34 6.13 1.08 2.03
N TYR A 35 6.01 2.38 1.74
CA TYR A 35 7.15 3.29 1.79
C TYR A 35 6.73 4.75 1.87
N TYR A 36 7.53 5.53 2.61
CA TYR A 36 7.52 6.97 2.57
C TYR A 36 8.95 7.50 2.69
N GLY A 37 9.39 8.30 1.72
CA GLY A 37 10.73 8.86 1.72
C GLY A 37 11.11 9.49 0.38
N GLU A 38 12.40 9.46 0.06
CA GLU A 38 12.94 9.99 -1.20
C GLU A 38 12.25 9.41 -2.43
N LYS A 39 12.19 10.21 -3.49
CA LYS A 39 11.49 9.84 -4.73
C LYS A 39 12.08 8.57 -5.33
N LEU A 40 11.25 7.55 -5.41
CA LEU A 40 11.61 6.28 -6.01
C LEU A 40 11.36 6.31 -7.52
N ARG A 41 12.32 5.81 -8.29
CA ARG A 41 12.16 5.65 -9.74
C ARG A 41 11.25 4.46 -10.10
N HIS A 42 11.22 3.44 -9.25
CA HIS A 42 10.43 2.22 -9.44
C HIS A 42 9.52 1.98 -8.24
N ALA A 43 8.41 1.28 -8.45
CA ALA A 43 7.51 0.90 -7.37
C ALA A 43 7.92 -0.43 -6.74
N ALA A 44 7.64 -0.58 -5.44
CA ALA A 44 7.78 -1.84 -4.72
C ALA A 44 6.61 -2.79 -5.02
N SER A 45 6.77 -4.08 -4.71
CA SER A 45 5.70 -5.08 -4.78
C SER A 45 4.95 -5.21 -3.46
N THR A 46 3.71 -5.70 -3.53
CA THR A 46 2.88 -6.06 -2.36
C THR A 46 3.39 -7.29 -1.61
N GLU A 47 4.33 -8.05 -2.18
CA GLU A 47 4.99 -9.19 -1.52
C GLU A 47 5.75 -8.81 -0.24
N ALA A 48 6.04 -7.53 -0.06
CA ALA A 48 6.61 -7.00 1.18
C ALA A 48 5.63 -7.11 2.38
N PHE A 49 4.32 -7.27 2.13
CA PHE A 49 3.36 -7.47 3.20
C PHE A 49 3.50 -8.87 3.80
N ARG A 50 3.72 -8.91 5.12
CA ARG A 50 3.79 -10.14 5.91
C ARG A 50 2.44 -10.45 6.56
N VAL A 51 1.39 -10.55 5.73
CA VAL A 51 -0.01 -10.74 6.20
C VAL A 51 -0.17 -12.03 7.01
N GLU A 52 0.60 -13.07 6.68
CA GLU A 52 0.56 -14.38 7.38
C GLU A 52 1.07 -14.32 8.83
N ASN A 53 1.90 -13.32 9.17
CA ASN A 53 2.55 -13.22 10.48
C ASN A 53 1.76 -12.40 11.50
N PHE A 54 0.69 -11.72 11.07
CA PHE A 54 -0.08 -10.82 11.93
C PHE A 54 -1.58 -11.04 11.70
N PRO A 55 -2.42 -11.04 12.76
CA PRO A 55 -3.85 -11.16 12.57
C PRO A 55 -4.34 -10.01 11.68
N THR A 56 -5.07 -10.35 10.62
CA THR A 56 -5.76 -9.35 9.80
C THR A 56 -6.68 -8.51 10.69
N PRO A 57 -6.91 -7.23 10.34
CA PRO A 57 -7.90 -6.41 11.05
C PRO A 57 -9.23 -7.17 11.14
N GLY A 58 -9.64 -7.51 12.36
CA GLY A 58 -10.92 -8.16 12.60
C GLY A 58 -12.06 -7.20 12.30
N VAL A 59 -13.19 -7.71 11.83
CA VAL A 59 -14.41 -6.91 11.69
C VAL A 59 -14.94 -6.62 13.09
N LEU A 60 -14.58 -5.46 13.66
CA LEU A 60 -15.21 -5.00 14.89
C LEU A 60 -16.62 -4.49 14.55
N PRO A 61 -17.65 -4.85 15.35
CA PRO A 61 -19.01 -4.33 15.14
C PRO A 61 -19.09 -2.79 15.08
N ARG A 62 -18.11 -2.12 15.71
CA ARG A 62 -17.98 -0.66 15.74
C ARG A 62 -17.61 -0.04 14.38
N ASP A 63 -16.98 -0.79 13.48
CA ASP A 63 -16.41 -0.24 12.24
C ASP A 63 -17.41 -0.24 11.06
N LYS A 64 -18.67 -0.66 11.28
CA LYS A 64 -19.77 -0.70 10.29
C LYS A 64 -20.79 0.45 10.44
N GLN A 65 -20.43 1.59 11.02
CA GLN A 65 -21.32 2.76 11.14
C GLN A 65 -21.22 3.71 9.95
#